data_AF-A0A812KQD8-F1
#
_entry.id   AF-A0A812KQD8-F1
#
_cell.length_a   1.000
_cell.length_b   1.000
_cell.length_c   1.000
_cell.angle_alpha   90.00
_cell.angle_beta   90.00
_cell.angle_gamma   90.00
#
_symmetry.space_group_name_H-M   'P 1'
#
loop_
_entity.id
_entity.type
_entity.pdbx_description
1 polymer ?
#
loop_
_entity_poly.entity_id
_entity_poly.type
_entity_poly.pdbx_seq_one_letter_code
_entity_poly.pdbx_strand_id
1 'polypeptide(L)'
;AGRVGPGELLKAALRSPVKADKCAVRSTPSVTSSSLEDQAALREIVKAFVEIGVRGRLVEALRGDGRPQPVVFRLSREVDAFEIGPEAGRGHRVALTEVSAVYTGCSPRAKELAATMPGLDASCAVVDLTDGRCLSLRFPVDRGGPEAQTAEAGQSCKHYDRCDPCISMPLAL
;
A
#
# COMPACT_ATOMS: atom_id res chain seq x y z
N ALA A 1 29.01 -14.03 50.92
CA ALA A 1 29.51 -15.36 50.54
C ALA A 1 28.56 -15.92 49.48
N GLY A 2 28.86 -15.77 48.19
CA GLY A 2 29.43 -16.83 47.32
C GLY A 2 28.32 -17.29 46.35
N ARG A 3 28.51 -17.57 45.06
CA ARG A 3 29.66 -17.72 44.16
C ARG A 3 29.18 -17.37 42.74
N VAL A 4 30.04 -16.71 41.94
CA VAL A 4 29.92 -16.60 40.49
C VAL A 4 30.45 -17.91 39.87
N GLY A 5 29.75 -18.44 38.86
CA GLY A 5 30.18 -19.59 38.06
C GLY A 5 30.32 -19.20 36.59
N PRO A 6 31.52 -19.34 35.98
CA PRO A 6 31.79 -19.00 34.59
C PRO A 6 31.55 -20.21 33.67
N GLY A 7 30.99 -19.95 32.49
CA GLY A 7 30.75 -20.94 31.44
C GLY A 7 31.08 -20.36 30.07
N GLU A 8 32.35 -19.96 29.89
CA GLU A 8 33.00 -19.89 28.58
C GLU A 8 33.25 -21.33 28.10
N LEU A 9 32.94 -21.66 26.83
CA LEU A 9 33.74 -22.55 25.98
C LEU A 9 33.13 -22.66 24.57
N LEU A 10 33.58 -21.75 23.72
CA LEU A 10 34.16 -21.97 22.39
C LEU A 10 33.95 -23.36 21.72
N LYS A 11 33.31 -23.34 20.54
CA LYS A 11 33.63 -24.21 19.39
C LYS A 11 33.05 -23.54 18.12
N ALA A 12 33.85 -22.77 17.38
CA ALA A 12 34.71 -23.24 16.29
C ALA A 12 33.94 -24.01 15.21
N ALA A 13 33.82 -23.44 14.01
CA ALA A 13 34.29 -24.07 12.76
C ALA A 13 33.80 -23.32 11.50
N LEU A 14 34.79 -22.86 10.71
CA LEU A 14 34.90 -23.04 9.25
C LEU A 14 33.83 -22.34 8.38
N ARG A 15 34.12 -21.15 7.84
CA ARG A 15 34.75 -20.94 6.51
C ARG A 15 34.29 -21.93 5.42
N SER A 16 33.46 -21.41 4.51
CA SER A 16 33.33 -21.88 3.13
C SER A 16 33.27 -20.66 2.20
N PRO A 17 34.24 -20.43 1.28
CA PRO A 17 34.11 -19.48 0.19
C PRO A 17 33.45 -20.20 -0.98
N VAL A 18 32.17 -19.91 -1.25
CA VAL A 18 31.50 -20.46 -2.43
C VAL A 18 31.47 -19.40 -3.52
N LYS A 19 32.42 -19.58 -4.44
CA LYS A 19 32.48 -19.21 -5.85
C LYS A 19 31.43 -18.21 -6.36
N ALA A 20 31.95 -17.10 -6.86
CA ALA A 20 31.30 -16.21 -7.79
C ALA A 20 30.87 -16.95 -9.05
N ASP A 21 29.56 -17.11 -9.24
CA ASP A 21 28.99 -17.38 -10.56
C ASP A 21 28.44 -16.09 -11.16
N LYS A 22 29.11 -15.76 -12.25
CA LYS A 22 28.97 -14.62 -13.12
C LYS A 22 27.84 -14.91 -14.07
N CYS A 23 26.66 -14.34 -13.83
CA CYS A 23 25.68 -14.07 -14.87
C CYS A 23 25.18 -12.63 -14.71
N ALA A 24 25.95 -11.73 -15.31
CA ALA A 24 25.50 -10.39 -15.66
C ALA A 24 24.41 -10.51 -16.73
N VAL A 25 23.16 -10.58 -16.30
CA VAL A 25 22.02 -10.15 -17.14
C VAL A 25 21.49 -8.90 -16.47
N ARG A 26 22.15 -7.78 -16.79
CA ARG A 26 21.68 -6.45 -16.46
C ARG A 26 20.51 -6.20 -17.41
N SER A 27 19.33 -6.72 -17.07
CA SER A 27 18.07 -6.36 -17.71
C SER A 27 17.88 -4.86 -17.47
N THR A 28 18.40 -4.05 -18.37
CA THR A 28 18.02 -2.64 -18.46
C THR A 28 16.53 -2.66 -18.79
N PRO A 29 15.65 -2.17 -17.91
CA PRO A 29 14.26 -2.00 -18.27
C PRO A 29 14.25 -1.03 -19.45
N SER A 30 13.83 -1.52 -20.62
CA SER A 30 13.57 -0.68 -21.78
C SER A 30 12.49 0.32 -21.35
N VAL A 31 12.93 1.54 -21.05
CA VAL A 31 12.04 2.68 -20.80
C VAL A 31 11.31 2.92 -22.11
N THR A 32 10.09 2.39 -22.19
CA THR A 32 9.15 2.69 -23.25
C THR A 32 8.97 4.21 -23.22
N SER A 33 9.45 4.89 -24.26
CA SER A 33 9.29 6.33 -24.46
C SER A 33 7.81 6.65 -24.60
N SER A 34 7.12 6.83 -23.47
CA SER A 34 5.77 7.36 -23.41
C SER A 34 5.74 8.70 -24.16
N SER A 35 4.76 8.89 -25.03
CA SER A 35 4.61 10.11 -25.84
C SER A 35 4.62 11.35 -24.93
N LEU A 36 5.09 12.49 -25.45
CA LEU A 36 5.01 13.76 -24.70
C LEU A 36 3.56 14.10 -24.33
N GLU A 37 2.60 13.65 -25.14
CA GLU A 37 1.16 13.78 -24.87
C GLU A 37 0.73 12.94 -23.66
N ASP A 38 1.26 11.72 -23.53
CA ASP A 38 1.00 10.85 -22.38
C ASP A 38 1.54 11.49 -21.09
N GLN A 39 2.69 12.16 -21.15
CA GLN A 39 3.24 12.87 -20.00
C GLN A 39 2.40 14.08 -19.59
N ALA A 40 1.88 14.84 -20.55
CA ALA A 40 1.01 15.98 -20.26
C ALA A 40 -0.30 15.51 -19.62
N ALA A 41 -0.92 14.47 -20.18
CA ALA A 41 -2.13 13.86 -19.61
C ALA A 41 -1.88 13.33 -18.20
N LEU A 42 -0.76 12.63 -17.97
CA LEU A 42 -0.39 12.12 -16.66
C LEU A 42 -0.22 13.25 -15.63
N ARG A 43 0.42 14.36 -16.00
CA ARG A 43 0.60 15.51 -15.11
C ARG A 43 -0.74 16.13 -14.71
N GLU A 44 -1.67 16.27 -15.64
CA GLU A 44 -3.01 16.78 -15.31
C GLU A 44 -3.78 15.82 -14.39
N ILE A 45 -3.68 14.50 -14.61
CA ILE A 45 -4.28 13.49 -13.74
C ILE A 45 -3.69 13.57 -12.33
N VAL A 46 -2.36 13.61 -12.21
CA VAL A 46 -1.67 13.71 -10.92
C VAL A 46 -2.03 15.02 -10.22
N LYS A 47 -2.04 16.13 -10.96
CA LYS A 47 -2.42 17.45 -10.43
C LYS A 47 -3.84 17.45 -9.88
N ALA A 48 -4.82 16.96 -10.64
CA ALA A 48 -6.20 16.86 -10.21
C ALA A 48 -6.34 15.96 -8.97
N PHE A 49 -5.63 14.82 -8.95
CA PHE A 49 -5.61 13.92 -7.80
C PHE A 49 -5.03 14.59 -6.54
N VAL A 50 -3.89 15.28 -6.66
CA VAL A 50 -3.26 16.00 -5.54
C VAL A 50 -4.17 17.13 -5.06
N GLU A 51 -4.78 17.88 -5.96
CA GLU A 51 -5.70 18.96 -5.61
C GLU A 51 -6.90 18.45 -4.80
N ILE A 52 -7.53 17.37 -5.27
CA ILE A 52 -8.63 16.70 -4.55
C ILE A 52 -8.13 16.16 -3.21
N GLY A 53 -6.97 15.50 -3.19
CA GLY A 53 -6.36 14.94 -1.99
C GLY A 53 -6.10 16.00 -0.92
N VAL A 54 -5.53 17.15 -1.29
CA VAL A 54 -5.23 18.25 -0.35
C VAL A 54 -6.50 18.94 0.16
N ARG A 55 -7.55 19.06 -0.66
CA ARG A 55 -8.86 19.56 -0.20
C ARG A 55 -9.51 18.62 0.81
N GLY A 56 -9.19 17.33 0.71
CA GLY A 56 -9.78 16.27 1.49
C GLY A 56 -11.03 15.71 0.81
N ARG A 57 -11.24 14.41 0.96
CA ARG A 57 -12.33 13.68 0.34
C ARG A 57 -12.97 12.75 1.36
N LEU A 58 -14.30 12.65 1.32
CA LEU A 58 -15.03 11.67 2.10
C LEU A 58 -14.80 10.27 1.49
N VAL A 59 -14.32 9.35 2.31
CA VAL A 59 -14.08 7.95 1.97
C VAL A 59 -14.64 7.08 3.09
N GLU A 60 -14.70 5.76 2.90
CA GLU A 60 -15.07 4.84 3.96
C GLU A 60 -13.83 4.08 4.43
N ALA A 61 -13.50 4.15 5.71
CA ALA A 61 -12.54 3.24 6.33
C ALA A 61 -13.26 1.94 6.68
N LEU A 62 -12.72 0.80 6.24
CA LEU A 62 -13.19 -0.51 6.68
C LEU A 62 -12.51 -0.86 8.00
N ARG A 63 -13.33 -1.10 9.02
CA ARG A 63 -12.87 -1.60 10.32
C ARG A 63 -12.61 -3.10 10.26
N GLY A 64 -11.92 -3.64 11.26
CA GLY A 64 -11.63 -5.08 11.33
C GLY A 64 -12.88 -5.99 11.41
N ASP A 65 -14.03 -5.44 11.78
CA ASP A 65 -15.34 -6.13 11.74
C ASP A 65 -16.02 -6.07 10.36
N GLY A 66 -15.38 -5.44 9.38
CA GLY A 66 -15.89 -5.23 8.03
C GLY A 66 -16.91 -4.11 7.88
N ARG A 67 -17.22 -3.37 8.97
CA ARG A 67 -18.18 -2.27 8.90
C ARG A 67 -17.52 -1.03 8.29
N PRO A 68 -18.12 -0.41 7.27
CA PRO A 68 -17.63 0.86 6.74
C PRO A 68 -17.89 1.98 7.73
N GLN A 69 -16.89 2.84 7.91
CA GLN A 69 -16.96 4.05 8.72
C GLN A 69 -16.61 5.26 7.84
N PRO A 70 -17.50 6.25 7.69
CA PRO A 70 -17.19 7.44 6.91
C PRO A 70 -16.08 8.24 7.59
N VAL A 71 -15.06 8.60 6.81
CA VAL A 71 -13.90 9.38 7.26
C VAL A 71 -13.48 10.37 6.17
N VAL A 72 -12.88 11.48 6.57
CA VAL A 72 -12.21 12.42 5.69
C VAL A 72 -10.76 11.96 5.51
N PHE A 73 -10.38 11.64 4.26
CA PHE A 73 -9.00 11.44 3.84
C PHE A 73 -8.45 12.74 3.27
N ARG A 74 -7.28 13.18 3.73
CA ARG A 74 -6.64 14.41 3.25
C ARG A 74 -5.13 14.24 3.09
N LEU A 75 -4.56 14.69 1.97
CA LEU A 75 -3.12 14.80 1.78
C LEU A 75 -2.60 16.09 2.44
N SER A 76 -1.41 16.04 3.02
CA SER A 76 -0.70 17.25 3.46
C SER A 76 -0.37 18.13 2.25
N ARG A 77 -0.21 19.44 2.47
CA ARG A 77 0.14 20.39 1.39
C ARG A 77 1.51 20.11 0.79
N GLU A 78 2.40 19.51 1.58
CA GLU A 78 3.75 19.12 1.18
C GLU A 78 3.75 17.74 0.48
N VAL A 79 2.61 17.04 0.47
CA VAL A 79 2.45 15.69 -0.09
C VAL A 79 3.45 14.71 0.52
N ASP A 80 3.71 14.87 1.81
CA ASP A 80 4.64 14.06 2.63
C ASP A 80 3.89 13.13 3.60
N ALA A 81 2.59 13.37 3.80
CA ALA A 81 1.74 12.65 4.73
C ALA A 81 0.28 12.71 4.30
N PHE A 82 -0.55 11.86 4.89
CA PHE A 82 -1.99 11.94 4.80
C PHE A 82 -2.64 11.87 6.19
N GLU A 83 -3.84 12.42 6.30
CA GLU A 83 -4.65 12.46 7.51
C GLU A 83 -5.95 11.70 7.26
N ILE A 84 -6.36 10.90 8.24
CA ILE A 84 -7.64 10.19 8.23
C ILE A 84 -8.36 10.46 9.55
N GLY A 85 -9.58 10.97 9.49
CA GLY A 85 -10.38 11.21 10.69
C GLY A 85 -11.84 11.52 10.38
N PRO A 86 -12.71 11.61 11.40
CA PRO A 86 -14.10 11.99 11.20
C PRO A 86 -14.26 13.40 10.64
N GLU A 87 -13.32 14.30 10.95
CA GLU A 87 -13.35 15.72 10.55
C GLU A 87 -11.95 16.23 10.21
N ALA A 88 -11.89 17.29 9.40
CA ALA A 88 -10.63 17.93 9.04
C ALA A 88 -9.91 18.48 10.28
N GLY A 89 -8.62 18.15 10.44
CA GLY A 89 -7.81 18.58 11.58
C GLY A 89 -8.00 17.78 12.87
N ARG A 90 -8.91 16.79 12.89
CA ARG A 90 -9.09 15.82 13.99
C ARG A 90 -8.90 14.38 13.49
N GLY A 91 -7.75 14.13 12.85
CA GLY A 91 -7.43 12.84 12.26
C GLY A 91 -6.07 12.29 12.70
N HIS A 92 -5.87 11.02 12.40
CA HIS A 92 -4.56 10.37 12.50
C HIS A 92 -3.74 10.77 11.27
N ARG A 93 -2.62 11.46 11.50
CA ARG A 93 -1.63 11.77 10.47
C ARG A 93 -0.68 10.58 10.31
N VAL A 94 -0.49 10.14 9.08
CA VAL A 94 0.42 9.05 8.69
C VAL A 94 1.41 9.62 7.68
N ALA A 95 2.71 9.58 7.97
CA ALA A 95 3.71 10.00 7.00
C ALA A 95 3.79 8.99 5.84
N LEU A 96 4.05 9.45 4.62
CA LEU A 96 4.23 8.56 3.48
C LEU A 96 5.46 7.66 3.62
N THR A 97 6.44 8.08 4.42
CA THR A 97 7.60 7.25 4.80
C THR A 97 7.22 6.07 5.70
N GLU A 98 6.05 6.12 6.35
CA GLU A 98 5.50 5.00 7.14
C GLU A 98 4.72 4.02 6.26
N VAL A 99 4.44 4.32 5.00
CA VAL A 99 3.74 3.40 4.08
C VAL A 99 4.74 2.41 3.50
N SER A 100 4.54 1.12 3.77
CA SER A 100 5.37 0.05 3.21
C SER A 100 4.86 -0.42 1.86
N ALA A 101 3.54 -0.54 1.70
CA ALA A 101 2.91 -1.00 0.47
C ALA A 101 1.47 -0.51 0.34
N VAL A 102 1.00 -0.43 -0.91
CA VAL A 102 -0.40 -0.15 -1.23
C VAL A 102 -0.93 -1.22 -2.17
N TYR A 103 -2.03 -1.83 -1.79
CA TYR A 103 -2.71 -2.88 -2.52
C TYR A 103 -4.09 -2.40 -2.94
N THR A 104 -4.42 -2.57 -4.21
CA THR A 104 -5.79 -2.36 -4.69
C THR A 104 -6.57 -3.67 -4.60
N GLY A 105 -7.90 -3.60 -4.51
CA GLY A 105 -8.78 -4.77 -4.32
C GLY A 105 -8.63 -5.89 -5.35
N CYS A 106 -8.01 -5.62 -6.50
CA CYS A 106 -7.71 -6.64 -7.50
C CYS A 106 -6.39 -7.41 -7.27
N SER A 107 -5.52 -6.93 -6.38
CA SER A 107 -4.23 -7.56 -6.11
C SER A 107 -4.39 -8.91 -5.39
N PRO A 108 -3.47 -9.88 -5.59
CA PRO A 108 -3.52 -11.16 -4.88
C PRO A 108 -3.53 -10.98 -3.36
N ARG A 109 -2.73 -10.04 -2.84
CA ARG A 109 -2.66 -9.72 -1.42
C ARG A 109 -3.99 -9.19 -0.87
N ALA A 110 -4.67 -8.32 -1.62
CA ALA A 110 -6.01 -7.85 -1.22
C ALA A 110 -7.03 -9.00 -1.21
N LYS A 111 -6.92 -9.98 -2.12
CA LYS A 111 -7.80 -11.16 -2.12
C LYS A 111 -7.58 -12.06 -0.91
N GLU A 112 -6.32 -12.26 -0.49
CA GLU A 112 -6.00 -12.97 0.75
C GLU A 112 -6.60 -12.26 1.96
N LEU A 113 -6.42 -10.94 2.03
CA LEU A 113 -6.97 -10.11 3.11
C LEU A 113 -8.49 -10.12 3.13
N ALA A 114 -9.15 -10.14 1.96
CA ALA A 114 -10.60 -10.22 1.85
C ALA A 114 -11.19 -11.51 2.47
N ALA A 115 -10.40 -12.58 2.58
CA ALA A 115 -10.83 -13.79 3.29
C ALA A 115 -10.92 -13.58 4.82
N THR A 116 -10.18 -12.61 5.35
CA THR A 116 -10.13 -12.29 6.79
C THR A 116 -10.91 -11.02 7.16
N MET A 117 -11.08 -10.10 6.21
CA MET A 117 -11.78 -8.83 6.40
C MET A 117 -13.03 -8.78 5.54
N PRO A 118 -14.22 -9.03 6.12
CA PRO A 118 -15.46 -8.96 5.37
C PRO A 118 -15.68 -7.55 4.82
N GLY A 119 -16.23 -7.45 3.62
CA GLY A 119 -16.52 -6.17 2.97
C GLY A 119 -15.35 -5.57 2.19
N LEU A 120 -14.16 -6.15 2.18
CA LEU A 120 -13.10 -5.72 1.26
C LEU A 120 -13.46 -6.11 -0.18
N ASP A 121 -13.45 -5.13 -1.09
CA ASP A 121 -13.84 -5.32 -2.50
C ASP A 121 -12.87 -4.63 -3.47
N ALA A 122 -13.17 -4.67 -4.77
CA ALA A 122 -12.31 -4.11 -5.83
C ALA A 122 -12.12 -2.58 -5.74
N SER A 123 -13.03 -1.85 -5.08
CA SER A 123 -12.95 -0.41 -4.86
C SER A 123 -12.17 -0.01 -3.60
N CYS A 124 -11.67 -1.00 -2.85
CA CYS A 124 -10.84 -0.78 -1.69
C CYS A 124 -9.36 -0.67 -2.05
N ALA A 125 -8.67 0.23 -1.36
CA ALA A 125 -7.22 0.27 -1.25
C ALA A 125 -6.83 -0.15 0.18
N VAL A 126 -5.91 -1.09 0.29
CA VAL A 126 -5.26 -1.46 1.55
C VAL A 126 -3.88 -0.83 1.59
N VAL A 127 -3.58 -0.12 2.67
CA VAL A 127 -2.30 0.53 2.91
C VAL A 127 -1.64 -0.18 4.07
N ASP A 128 -0.53 -0.85 3.81
CA ASP A 128 0.31 -1.45 4.85
C ASP A 128 1.29 -0.40 5.36
N LEU A 129 1.43 -0.32 6.68
CA LEU A 129 2.35 0.55 7.36
C LEU A 129 3.58 -0.22 7.85
N THR A 130 4.71 0.48 8.00
CA THR A 130 5.99 -0.10 8.42
C THR A 130 5.96 -0.66 9.84
N ASP A 131 5.01 -0.24 10.67
CA ASP A 131 4.77 -0.77 12.02
C ASP A 131 3.89 -2.04 12.03
N GLY A 132 3.50 -2.54 10.86
CA GLY A 132 2.68 -3.74 10.69
C GLY A 132 1.18 -3.49 10.80
N ARG A 133 0.73 -2.24 11.00
CA ARG A 133 -0.70 -1.90 10.89
C ARG A 133 -1.13 -1.85 9.42
N CYS A 134 -2.41 -2.13 9.19
CA CYS A 134 -3.04 -2.03 7.86
C CYS A 134 -4.25 -1.10 7.93
N LEU A 135 -4.41 -0.24 6.92
CA LEU A 135 -5.56 0.63 6.74
C LEU A 135 -6.31 0.21 5.49
N SER A 136 -7.62 0.02 5.58
CA SER A 136 -8.47 -0.30 4.42
C SER A 136 -9.40 0.86 4.13
N LEU A 137 -9.28 1.43 2.93
CA LEU A 137 -10.04 2.60 2.49
C LEU A 137 -10.83 2.25 1.24
N ARG A 138 -12.14 2.46 1.27
CA ARG A 138 -13.02 2.38 0.11
C ARG A 138 -13.25 3.79 -0.43
N PHE A 139 -12.88 4.00 -1.69
CA PHE A 139 -13.14 5.26 -2.38
C PHE A 139 -14.50 5.17 -3.06
N PRO A 140 -15.38 6.18 -2.89
CA PRO A 140 -16.63 6.20 -3.63
C PRO A 140 -16.32 6.29 -5.12
N VAL A 141 -16.92 5.38 -5.91
CA VAL A 141 -16.93 5.53 -7.37
C VAL A 141 -17.82 6.72 -7.66
N ASP A 142 -17.24 7.85 -8.06
CA ASP A 142 -18.01 9.02 -8.50
C ASP A 142 -18.82 8.62 -9.73
N ARG A 143 -20.05 8.12 -9.53
CA ARG A 143 -21.00 7.79 -10.60
C ARG A 143 -21.58 9.06 -11.28
N GLY A 144 -20.93 10.21 -11.14
CA GLY A 144 -21.54 11.53 -11.31
C GLY A 144 -20.69 12.55 -12.06
N GLY A 145 -19.95 12.13 -13.10
CA GLY A 145 -19.59 13.02 -14.20
C GLY A 145 -20.55 12.82 -15.37
N PRO A 146 -21.09 13.87 -16.02
CA PRO A 146 -22.15 13.74 -17.03
C PRO A 146 -21.77 13.05 -18.36
N GLU A 147 -20.56 12.50 -18.56
CA GLU A 147 -20.12 12.07 -19.90
C GLU A 147 -19.17 10.85 -19.96
N ALA A 148 -19.37 9.80 -19.15
CA ALA A 148 -18.59 8.56 -19.34
C ALA A 148 -19.38 7.29 -19.01
N GLN A 149 -20.46 7.04 -19.76
CA GLN A 149 -20.91 5.69 -20.05
C GLN A 149 -20.32 5.27 -21.40
N THR A 150 -19.06 4.83 -21.41
CA THR A 150 -18.57 3.96 -22.49
C THR A 150 -17.61 2.92 -21.91
N ALA A 151 -18.07 1.67 -21.97
CA ALA A 151 -17.33 0.41 -21.85
C ALA A 151 -16.84 -0.01 -20.45
N GLU A 152 -17.74 -0.68 -19.72
CA GLU A 152 -17.34 -1.91 -19.04
C GLU A 152 -17.00 -2.98 -20.10
N ALA A 153 -15.74 -3.41 -20.14
CA ALA A 153 -15.37 -4.76 -20.54
C ALA A 153 -13.96 -5.09 -20.02
N GLY A 154 -13.90 -5.74 -18.86
CA GLY A 154 -12.87 -6.71 -18.51
C GLY A 154 -11.42 -6.25 -18.65
N GLN A 155 -10.97 -5.28 -17.83
CA GLN A 155 -9.55 -5.12 -17.60
C GLN A 155 -9.07 -6.21 -16.64
N SER A 156 -8.89 -7.41 -17.20
CA SER A 156 -8.23 -8.55 -16.59
C SER A 156 -6.90 -8.08 -16.00
N CYS A 157 -6.79 -8.06 -14.68
CA CYS A 157 -5.58 -7.69 -13.97
C CYS A 157 -4.50 -8.71 -14.35
N LYS A 158 -3.67 -8.35 -15.32
CA LYS A 158 -2.55 -9.16 -15.78
C LYS A 158 -1.53 -9.24 -14.65
N HIS A 159 -1.65 -10.30 -13.87
CA HIS A 159 -0.61 -11.08 -13.20
C HIS A 159 0.73 -10.34 -12.99
N TYR A 160 0.81 -9.56 -11.91
CA TYR A 160 2.10 -9.18 -11.30
C TYR A 160 2.34 -10.16 -10.15
N ASP A 161 3.09 -11.21 -10.46
CA ASP A 161 3.41 -12.30 -9.54
C ASP A 161 4.83 -12.10 -8.99
N ARG A 162 4.92 -11.60 -7.75
CA ARG A 162 5.96 -11.90 -6.74
C ARG A 162 5.97 -10.85 -5.62
N CYS A 163 5.39 -11.18 -4.48
CA CYS A 163 5.82 -10.67 -3.17
C CYS A 163 5.72 -11.81 -2.14
N ASP A 164 6.78 -11.98 -1.36
CA ASP A 164 6.91 -12.99 -0.29
C ASP A 164 5.84 -12.82 0.82
N PRO A 165 5.46 -13.90 1.52
CA PRO A 165 4.39 -13.87 2.52
C PRO A 165 4.86 -13.25 3.85
N CYS A 166 4.37 -12.06 4.18
CA CYS A 166 4.48 -11.50 5.53
C CYS A 166 3.38 -12.10 6.44
N ILE A 167 3.84 -12.66 7.55
CA ILE A 167 3.06 -13.29 8.63
C ILE A 167 2.20 -12.22 9.32
N SER A 168 0.88 -12.35 9.22
CA SER A 168 -0.10 -11.46 9.87
C SER A 168 -0.15 -11.72 11.39
N MET A 169 -0.04 -10.66 12.20
CA MET A 169 -0.34 -10.71 13.65
C MET A 169 -1.60 -9.88 13.96
N PRO A 170 -2.40 -10.27 14.97
CA PRO A 170 -3.65 -9.58 15.28
C PRO A 170 -3.40 -8.24 16.01
N LEU A 171 -4.02 -7.17 15.53
CA LEU A 171 -4.07 -5.87 16.20
C LEU A 171 -5.32 -5.75 17.06
N ALA A 172 -5.13 -5.45 18.36
CA ALA A 172 -6.16 -4.93 19.23
C ALA A 172 -6.11 -3.38 19.14
N LEU A 173 -7.17 -2.79 18.58
CA LEU A 173 -7.47 -1.36 18.68
C LEU A 173 -8.31 -1.09 19.92
#